data_AF-A0AAV7BIG2-F1
#
_entry.id   AF-A0AAV7BIG2-F1
#
_cell.length_a   1.000
_cell.length_b   1.000
_cell.length_c   1.000
_cell.angle_alpha   90.00
_cell.angle_beta   90.00
_cell.angle_gamma   90.00
#
_symmetry.space_group_name_H-M   'P 1'
#
loop_
_entity.id
_entity.type
_entity.pdbx_description
1 polymer ?
#
loop_
_entity_poly.entity_id
_entity_poly.type
_entity_poly.pdbx_seq_one_letter_code
_entity_poly.pdbx_strand_id
1 'polypeptide(L)'
;MEEKGICPYCYQILLPDNHKVRLKPKMKITPQIESLIKKEANCYRLNLKQTKLLRKYKLSRSCLVVTCNTCRVVSKYPGESRIVIANSPGTTQRKRNFGSPDLRKPGFNQKVNLSYSEEKLSSKTQSPVLAPR
;
A
#
# COMPACT_ATOMS: atom_id res chain seq x y z
N MET A 1 -25.06 -17.39 -11.21
CA MET A 1 -24.16 -18.17 -10.34
C MET A 1 -22.94 -18.52 -11.19
N GLU A 2 -21.81 -17.86 -10.99
CA GLU A 2 -20.55 -18.32 -11.60
C GLU A 2 -20.06 -19.51 -10.77
N GLU A 3 -20.03 -20.70 -11.35
CA GLU A 3 -19.44 -21.88 -10.72
C GLU A 3 -17.92 -21.68 -10.57
N LYS A 4 -17.53 -21.07 -9.46
CA LYS A 4 -16.13 -20.87 -9.08
C LYS A 4 -15.51 -22.24 -8.81
N GLY A 5 -14.76 -22.74 -9.78
CA GLY A 5 -14.04 -24.02 -9.65
C GLY A 5 -14.16 -24.92 -10.88
N ILE A 6 -14.90 -24.53 -11.90
CA ILE A 6 -15.03 -25.30 -13.15
C ILE A 6 -14.51 -24.46 -14.32
N CYS A 7 -13.78 -25.10 -15.24
CA CYS A 7 -13.36 -24.45 -16.47
C CYS A 7 -14.60 -24.14 -17.34
N PRO A 8 -14.84 -22.89 -17.76
CA PRO A 8 -16.03 -22.55 -18.56
C PRO A 8 -15.99 -23.12 -20.00
N TYR A 9 -14.88 -23.74 -20.41
CA TYR A 9 -14.67 -24.24 -21.77
C TYR A 9 -14.75 -25.77 -21.84
N CYS A 10 -14.01 -26.48 -20.97
CA CYS A 10 -13.98 -27.94 -20.97
C CYS A 10 -14.74 -28.57 -19.79
N TYR A 11 -15.41 -27.75 -18.99
CA TYR A 11 -16.25 -28.17 -17.85
C TYR A 11 -15.56 -29.08 -16.83
N GLN A 12 -14.22 -29.08 -16.82
CA GLN A 12 -13.45 -29.85 -15.86
C GLN A 12 -13.21 -29.04 -14.58
N ILE A 13 -13.18 -29.75 -13.45
CA ILE A 13 -12.90 -29.19 -12.13
C ILE A 13 -11.45 -28.67 -12.10
N LEU A 14 -11.28 -27.41 -11.72
CA LEU A 14 -10.01 -26.73 -11.57
C LEU A 14 -9.37 -27.11 -10.22
N LEU A 15 -8.66 -28.23 -10.21
CA LEU A 15 -7.82 -28.66 -9.08
C LEU A 15 -6.41 -28.05 -9.18
N PRO A 16 -5.70 -27.77 -8.08
CA PRO A 16 -4.38 -27.13 -8.09
C PRO A 16 -3.36 -27.69 -9.09
N ASP A 17 -3.46 -28.98 -9.42
CA ASP A 17 -2.58 -29.65 -10.39
C ASP A 17 -2.96 -29.37 -11.86
N ASN A 18 -4.26 -29.17 -12.11
CA ASN A 18 -4.85 -29.04 -13.45
C ASN A 18 -5.08 -27.59 -13.89
N HIS A 19 -4.66 -26.61 -13.10
CA HIS A 19 -4.73 -25.20 -13.50
C HIS A 19 -3.60 -24.36 -12.91
N LYS A 20 -3.27 -23.27 -13.61
CA LYS A 20 -2.28 -22.29 -13.18
C LYS A 20 -2.96 -20.96 -12.88
N VAL A 21 -2.86 -20.49 -11.64
CA VAL A 21 -3.36 -19.18 -11.23
C VAL A 21 -2.22 -18.17 -11.21
N ARG A 22 -2.42 -17.01 -11.84
CA ARG A 22 -1.51 -15.88 -11.81
C ARG A 22 -2.26 -14.63 -11.41
N LEU A 23 -1.76 -13.91 -10.40
CA LEU A 23 -2.29 -12.61 -10.04
C LEU A 23 -1.64 -11.51 -10.90
N LYS A 24 -2.46 -10.73 -11.61
CA LYS A 24 -2.04 -9.46 -12.20
C LYS A 24 -2.30 -8.33 -11.18
N PRO A 25 -1.24 -7.67 -10.68
CA PRO A 25 -1.38 -6.66 -9.64
C PRO A 25 -2.04 -5.38 -10.16
N LYS A 26 -2.66 -4.63 -9.23
CA LYS A 26 -3.15 -3.26 -9.45
C LYS A 26 -2.00 -2.28 -9.65
N MET A 27 -2.31 -1.11 -10.18
CA MET A 27 -1.37 0.01 -10.27
C MET A 27 -0.82 0.35 -8.88
N LYS A 28 0.50 0.40 -8.72
CA LYS A 28 1.17 0.74 -7.46
C LYS A 28 0.99 2.23 -7.15
N ILE A 29 1.07 2.59 -5.87
CA ILE A 29 1.12 4.00 -5.46
C ILE A 29 2.48 4.57 -5.84
N THR A 30 2.48 5.72 -6.48
CA THR A 30 3.68 6.51 -6.78
C THR A 30 3.63 7.80 -5.95
N PRO A 31 4.77 8.49 -5.72
CA PRO A 31 4.78 9.75 -4.98
C PRO A 31 3.84 10.82 -5.57
N GLN A 32 3.72 10.84 -6.90
CA GLN A 32 2.77 11.71 -7.61
C GLN A 32 1.32 11.38 -7.24
N ILE A 33 0.94 10.11 -7.25
CA ILE A 33 -0.41 9.67 -6.88
C ILE A 33 -0.69 9.97 -5.41
N GLU A 34 0.29 9.76 -4.53
CA GLU A 34 0.15 10.07 -3.10
C GLU A 34 -0.10 11.57 -2.87
N SER A 35 0.64 12.45 -3.55
CA SER A 35 0.40 13.89 -3.51
C SER A 35 -1.00 14.26 -4.00
N LEU A 36 -1.48 13.63 -5.07
CA LEU A 36 -2.83 13.86 -5.59
C LEU A 36 -3.93 13.37 -4.63
N ILE A 37 -3.72 12.24 -3.95
CA ILE A 37 -4.65 11.75 -2.92
C ILE A 37 -4.73 12.73 -1.75
N LYS A 38 -3.58 13.26 -1.27
CA LYS A 38 -3.55 14.27 -0.19
C LYS A 38 -4.27 15.55 -0.62
N LYS A 39 -4.06 16.02 -1.86
CA LYS A 39 -4.76 17.18 -2.41
C LYS A 39 -6.27 16.99 -2.48
N GLU A 40 -6.70 15.81 -2.92
CA GLU A 40 -8.12 15.47 -2.99
C GLU A 40 -8.76 15.37 -1.60
N ALA A 41 -8.06 14.81 -0.61
CA ALA A 41 -8.53 14.76 0.78
C ALA A 41 -8.70 16.16 1.40
N ASN A 42 -7.86 17.11 0.97
CA ASN A 42 -7.96 18.52 1.35
C ASN A 42 -8.88 19.34 0.42
N CYS A 43 -9.67 18.68 -0.46
CA CYS A 43 -10.63 19.30 -1.38
C CYS A 43 -10.04 20.33 -2.38
N TYR A 44 -8.74 20.24 -2.71
CA TYR A 44 -8.14 21.10 -3.73
C TYR A 44 -8.60 20.73 -5.15
N ARG A 45 -8.73 21.74 -6.01
CA ARG A 45 -9.04 21.53 -7.44
C ARG A 45 -7.87 20.89 -8.16
N LEU A 46 -8.12 19.76 -8.83
CA LEU A 46 -7.14 19.05 -9.64
C LEU A 46 -7.27 19.41 -11.12
N ASN A 47 -6.14 19.43 -11.83
CA ASN A 47 -6.12 19.57 -13.29
C ASN A 47 -6.69 18.29 -13.95
N LEU A 48 -7.29 18.39 -15.13
CA LEU A 48 -7.76 17.27 -15.96
C LEU A 48 -6.77 16.09 -16.04
N LYS A 49 -5.47 16.37 -16.27
CA LYS A 49 -4.44 15.31 -16.33
C LYS A 49 -4.30 14.58 -14.99
N GLN A 50 -4.31 15.32 -13.89
CA GLN A 50 -4.20 14.79 -12.53
C GLN A 50 -5.46 13.99 -12.15
N THR A 51 -6.65 14.51 -12.47
CA THR A 51 -7.92 13.83 -12.26
C THR A 51 -8.00 12.51 -13.03
N LYS A 52 -7.57 12.49 -14.30
CA LYS A 52 -7.49 11.25 -15.10
C LYS A 52 -6.55 10.23 -14.46
N LEU A 53 -5.37 10.64 -14.00
CA LEU A 53 -4.41 9.77 -13.33
C LEU A 53 -4.98 9.20 -12.02
N LEU A 54 -5.57 10.06 -11.19
CA LEU A 54 -6.16 9.67 -9.91
C LEU A 54 -7.35 8.73 -10.09
N ARG A 55 -8.21 8.99 -11.09
CA ARG A 55 -9.30 8.10 -11.48
C ARG A 55 -8.79 6.74 -11.94
N LYS A 56 -7.75 6.70 -12.79
CA LYS A 56 -7.09 5.45 -13.22
C LYS A 56 -6.56 4.67 -12.02
N TYR A 57 -5.99 5.34 -11.02
CA TYR A 57 -5.53 4.70 -9.79
C TYR A 57 -6.68 4.13 -8.96
N LYS A 58 -7.71 4.93 -8.66
CA LYS A 58 -8.86 4.50 -7.85
C LYS A 58 -9.66 3.36 -8.49
N LEU A 59 -9.84 3.42 -9.81
CA LEU A 59 -10.56 2.40 -10.56
C LEU A 59 -9.69 1.19 -10.93
N SER A 60 -8.37 1.22 -10.66
CA SER A 60 -7.51 0.08 -10.96
C SER A 60 -7.96 -1.18 -10.22
N ARG A 61 -8.09 -2.27 -10.98
CA ARG A 61 -8.51 -3.60 -10.49
C ARG A 61 -7.34 -4.58 -10.63
N SER A 62 -7.26 -5.52 -9.70
CA SER A 62 -6.39 -6.68 -9.87
C SER A 62 -7.12 -7.66 -10.77
N CYS A 63 -6.41 -8.51 -11.48
CA CYS A 63 -7.04 -9.55 -12.29
C CYS A 63 -6.41 -10.89 -11.92
N LEU A 64 -7.24 -11.85 -11.51
CA LEU A 64 -6.83 -13.23 -11.46
C LEU A 64 -6.87 -13.80 -12.87
N VAL A 65 -5.78 -14.41 -13.29
CA VAL A 65 -5.64 -15.06 -14.59
C VAL A 65 -5.50 -16.54 -14.32
N VAL A 66 -6.50 -17.31 -14.73
CA VAL A 66 -6.55 -18.76 -14.53
C VAL A 66 -6.33 -19.41 -15.88
N THR A 67 -5.32 -20.25 -15.98
CA THR A 67 -5.08 -21.08 -17.16
C THR A 67 -5.48 -22.50 -16.82
N CYS A 68 -6.42 -23.08 -17.57
CA CYS A 68 -6.72 -24.50 -17.45
C CYS A 68 -5.63 -25.29 -18.17
N ASN A 69 -5.03 -26.29 -17.52
CA ASN A 69 -3.96 -27.08 -18.13
C ASN A 69 -4.52 -28.13 -19.12
N THR A 70 -5.78 -28.56 -18.94
CA THR A 70 -6.44 -29.51 -19.85
C THR A 70 -6.71 -28.89 -21.23
N CYS A 71 -7.46 -27.79 -21.29
CA CYS A 71 -7.83 -27.16 -22.56
C CYS A 71 -6.91 -26.00 -22.96
N ARG A 72 -5.95 -25.64 -22.10
CA ARG A 72 -4.99 -24.53 -22.28
C ARG A 72 -5.63 -23.13 -22.45
N VAL A 73 -6.92 -23.00 -22.18
CA VAL A 73 -7.64 -21.72 -22.26
C VAL A 73 -7.39 -20.88 -21.01
N VAL A 74 -7.30 -19.57 -21.21
CA VAL A 74 -7.05 -18.57 -20.16
C VAL A 74 -8.32 -17.79 -19.86
N SER A 75 -8.82 -17.92 -18.64
CA SER A 75 -9.92 -17.12 -18.09
C SER A 75 -9.40 -15.98 -17.23
N LYS A 76 -10.04 -14.81 -17.32
CA LYS A 76 -9.68 -13.60 -16.56
C LYS A 76 -10.81 -13.22 -15.64
N TYR A 77 -10.49 -13.11 -14.35
CA TYR A 77 -11.44 -12.72 -13.31
C TYR A 77 -10.99 -11.37 -12.73
N PRO A 78 -11.68 -10.26 -13.05
CA PRO A 78 -11.38 -8.97 -12.46
C PRO A 78 -11.76 -9.00 -10.98
N GLY A 79 -10.82 -8.63 -10.12
CA GLY A 79 -11.08 -8.38 -8.71
C GLY A 79 -11.62 -6.98 -8.47
N GLU A 80 -11.85 -6.66 -7.21
CA GLU A 80 -12.47 -5.39 -6.83
C GLU A 80 -11.57 -4.17 -7.07
N SER A 81 -12.18 -3.01 -7.27
CA SER A 81 -11.44 -1.74 -7.42
C SER A 81 -11.03 -1.15 -6.06
N ARG A 82 -10.11 -0.18 -6.04
CA ARG A 82 -9.67 0.43 -4.77
C ARG A 82 -10.79 1.18 -4.06
N ILE A 83 -11.65 1.86 -4.82
CA ILE A 83 -12.77 2.62 -4.25
C ILE A 83 -13.81 1.69 -3.59
N VAL A 84 -14.10 0.55 -4.21
CA VAL A 84 -15.03 -0.44 -3.63
C VAL A 84 -14.46 -1.04 -2.34
N ILE A 85 -13.17 -1.39 -2.34
CA ILE A 85 -12.51 -1.92 -1.13
C ILE A 85 -12.47 -0.85 -0.03
N ALA A 86 -12.12 0.39 -0.36
CA ALA A 86 -12.04 1.49 0.61
C ALA A 86 -13.40 1.81 1.28
N ASN A 87 -14.50 1.63 0.54
CA ASN A 87 -15.85 1.88 1.02
C ASN A 87 -16.49 0.64 1.69
N SER A 88 -15.80 -0.50 1.72
CA SER A 88 -16.33 -1.73 2.31
C SER A 88 -16.19 -1.72 3.84
N PRO A 89 -17.23 -2.13 4.59
CA PRO A 89 -17.27 -2.01 6.06
C PRO A 89 -16.26 -2.91 6.81
N GLY A 90 -15.52 -3.78 6.13
CA GLY A 90 -14.54 -4.69 6.72
C GLY A 90 -13.07 -4.30 6.55
N THR A 91 -12.76 -3.18 5.88
CA THR A 91 -11.36 -2.81 5.64
C THR A 91 -10.80 -1.98 6.80
N THR A 92 -10.07 -2.63 7.71
CA THR A 92 -9.24 -1.91 8.68
C THR A 92 -8.17 -1.11 7.93
N GLN A 93 -8.13 0.21 8.14
CA GLN A 93 -7.09 1.09 7.62
C GLN A 93 -5.74 0.67 8.23
N ARG A 94 -5.05 -0.28 7.60
CA ARG A 94 -3.71 -0.69 8.02
C ARG A 94 -2.78 0.49 7.77
N LYS A 95 -2.46 1.26 8.84
CA LYS A 95 -1.42 2.30 8.82
C LYS A 95 -0.16 1.67 8.25
N ARG A 96 0.20 2.04 7.02
CA ARG A 96 1.48 1.68 6.42
C ARG A 96 2.50 2.60 7.06
N ASN A 97 3.16 2.13 8.12
CA ASN A 97 4.38 2.75 8.62
C ASN A 97 5.41 2.68 7.49
N PHE A 98 5.65 3.82 6.82
CA PHE A 98 6.82 4.01 5.97
C PHE A 98 8.03 4.21 6.90
N GLY A 99 8.51 3.12 7.49
CA GLY A 99 9.82 3.06 8.10
C GLY A 99 10.80 2.57 7.05
N SER A 100 11.74 3.42 6.63
CA SER A 100 12.92 3.02 5.86
C SER A 100 13.61 1.84 6.55
N PRO A 101 14.03 0.78 5.84
CA PRO A 101 15.06 -0.11 6.37
C PRO A 101 16.37 0.68 6.31
N ASP A 102 16.71 1.27 7.44
CA ASP A 102 17.97 1.96 7.66
C ASP A 102 19.13 0.99 7.47
N LEU A 103 20.16 1.47 6.76
CA LEU A 103 21.34 0.72 6.36
C LEU A 103 22.18 0.47 7.61
N ARG A 104 22.02 -0.70 8.27
CA ARG A 104 22.81 -1.04 9.46
C ARG A 104 24.29 -1.18 9.10
N LYS A 105 25.11 -0.21 9.54
CA LYS A 105 26.56 -0.38 9.74
C LYS A 105 26.81 -1.14 11.05
N PRO A 106 27.72 -2.12 11.12
CA PRO A 106 28.12 -2.76 12.37
C PRO A 106 29.20 -1.91 13.05
N GLY A 107 28.97 -1.52 14.31
CA GLY A 107 29.90 -0.65 15.02
C GLY A 107 29.77 -0.74 16.54
N PHE A 108 30.57 -1.64 17.09
CA PHE A 108 31.28 -1.55 18.36
C PHE A 108 30.52 -1.59 19.72
N ASN A 109 30.96 -2.56 20.53
CA ASN A 109 30.56 -2.83 21.90
C ASN A 109 31.01 -1.72 22.85
N GLN A 110 30.16 -1.34 23.81
CA GLN A 110 30.59 -1.13 25.20
C GLN A 110 29.41 -1.25 26.17
N LYS A 111 29.64 -2.04 27.22
CA LYS A 111 28.77 -2.30 28.37
C LYS A 111 28.73 -1.06 29.29
N VAL A 112 27.66 -0.94 30.10
CA VAL A 112 27.66 -0.88 31.58
C VAL A 112 26.45 -0.07 32.12
N ASN A 113 25.61 -0.79 32.88
CA ASN A 113 24.84 -0.49 34.10
C ASN A 113 24.13 0.86 34.37
N LEU A 114 22.81 0.72 34.59
CA LEU A 114 22.07 0.92 35.86
C LEU A 114 22.37 2.17 36.72
N SER A 115 21.40 3.09 36.84
CA SER A 115 20.72 3.46 38.11
C SER A 115 19.87 4.75 38.02
N TYR A 116 18.67 4.68 38.60
CA TYR A 116 17.99 5.65 39.50
C TYR A 116 17.56 7.07 39.04
N SER A 117 16.23 7.25 39.06
CA SER A 117 15.37 8.34 39.60
C SER A 117 15.40 9.79 39.11
N GLU A 118 14.20 10.18 38.67
CA GLU A 118 13.29 11.22 39.21
C GLU A 118 13.80 12.65 39.54
N GLU A 119 12.95 13.60 39.12
CA GLU A 119 12.65 14.90 39.72
C GLU A 119 13.05 16.18 38.95
N LYS A 120 12.06 17.07 38.92
CA LYS A 120 11.89 18.39 38.26
C LYS A 120 12.91 19.45 38.72
N LEU A 121 13.10 20.49 37.87
CA LEU A 121 13.05 21.94 38.20
C LEU A 121 13.59 22.73 36.98
N SER A 122 12.76 23.37 36.14
CA SER A 122 12.24 24.75 36.24
C SER A 122 13.30 25.85 36.47
N SER A 123 13.54 26.70 35.46
CA SER A 123 13.64 28.19 35.49
C SER A 123 14.36 28.69 34.22
N LYS A 124 13.70 29.47 33.33
CA LYS A 124 13.60 30.94 33.30
C LYS A 124 14.96 31.69 33.17
N THR A 125 15.11 32.36 32.03
CA THR A 125 15.46 33.79 31.81
C THR A 125 16.72 34.08 30.96
N GLN A 126 16.50 34.99 29.99
CA GLN A 126 17.40 36.03 29.45
C GLN A 126 18.39 35.73 28.31
N SER A 127 18.03 36.23 27.11
CA SER A 127 18.93 36.71 26.04
C SER A 127 19.68 37.98 26.51
N PRO A 128 20.82 38.43 25.90
CA PRO A 128 20.84 38.93 24.50
C PRO A 128 22.13 38.69 23.68
N VAL A 129 21.93 38.75 22.34
CA VAL A 129 22.72 39.39 21.26
C VAL A 129 24.24 39.54 21.41
N LEU A 130 25.00 39.03 20.43
CA LEU A 130 26.11 39.73 19.73
C LEU A 130 26.42 39.00 18.40
N ALA A 131 26.42 39.74 17.29
CA ALA A 131 26.87 39.28 15.97
C ALA A 131 28.35 39.64 15.76
N PRO A 132 29.10 38.91 14.91
CA PRO A 132 30.36 39.39 14.36
C PRO A 132 30.32 39.63 12.84
N ARG A 133 31.31 40.43 12.45
CA ARG A 133 31.57 41.19 11.20
C ARG A 133 31.71 40.37 9.93
#